data_AF-A0A938B379-F1
#
_entry.id   AF-A0A938B379-F1
#
_cell.length_a   1.000
_cell.length_b   1.000
_cell.length_c   1.000
_cell.angle_alpha   90.00
_cell.angle_beta   90.00
_cell.angle_gamma   90.00
#
_symmetry.space_group_name_H-M   'P 1'
#
loop_
_entity.id
_entity.type
_entity.pdbx_description
1 polymer ?
#
loop_
_entity_poly.entity_id
_entity_poly.type
_entity_poly.pdbx_seq_one_letter_code
_entity_poly.pdbx_strand_id
1 'polypeptide(L)'
;MMLWELARLNDAELQQLFDLAYCLHPHTATAWQVLIEAGPVAARWQKAQHNNPGGDKPYQRTTPNKCLFQLGLYLASESREKDQESLEPTQSPRYAPTRQDRAVRYLKLLTLEMMIRRSIYGAIGMGCFLYTYHPGDIEYMFEQLYNPGNLRRCKQMLLERIEERFQDAVERLCGARGTIRLRSRALSRNERPWVDSVRMRLCPWYPAQPAHIAGTEDMAAVFKNYFGHKAKGLAKERPILDEQ
;
A
#
# COMPACT_ATOMS: atom_id res chain seq x y z
N MET A 1 -7.07 8.31 28.45
CA MET A 1 -7.35 6.86 28.60
C MET A 1 -7.18 6.17 27.24
N MET A 2 -5.94 5.97 26.76
CA MET A 2 -5.64 5.45 25.40
C MET A 2 -4.63 4.28 25.35
N LEU A 3 -3.95 3.95 26.47
CA LEU A 3 -2.82 3.01 26.47
C LEU A 3 -3.20 1.51 26.52
N TRP A 4 -4.44 1.18 26.87
CA TRP A 4 -4.85 -0.21 27.09
C TRP A 4 -4.89 -1.06 25.81
N GLU A 5 -5.05 -0.44 24.63
CA GLU A 5 -4.99 -1.17 23.36
C GLU A 5 -3.55 -1.61 23.05
N LEU A 6 -2.55 -0.78 23.37
CA LEU A 6 -1.13 -1.14 23.19
C LEU A 6 -0.69 -2.23 24.17
N ALA A 7 -1.28 -2.30 25.36
CA ALA A 7 -0.98 -3.33 26.35
C ALA A 7 -1.30 -4.77 25.90
N ARG A 8 -2.01 -4.93 24.77
CA ARG A 8 -2.30 -6.23 24.16
C ARG A 8 -1.17 -6.74 23.26
N LEU A 9 -0.25 -5.85 22.86
CA LEU A 9 0.89 -6.19 22.02
C LEU A 9 2.02 -6.72 22.90
N ASN A 10 2.74 -7.74 22.42
CA ASN A 10 3.99 -8.12 23.05
C ASN A 10 5.12 -7.13 22.68
N ASP A 11 6.25 -7.20 23.39
CA ASP A 11 7.38 -6.28 23.18
C ASP A 11 7.91 -6.29 21.75
N ALA A 12 7.92 -7.46 21.08
CA ALA A 12 8.40 -7.58 19.71
C ALA A 12 7.43 -6.91 18.71
N GLU A 13 6.12 -7.09 18.87
CA GLU A 13 5.10 -6.41 18.07
C GLU A 13 5.13 -4.89 18.28
N LEU A 14 5.29 -4.46 19.54
CA LEU A 14 5.42 -3.05 19.88
C LEU A 14 6.65 -2.42 19.24
N GLN A 15 7.80 -3.10 19.32
CA GLN A 15 9.04 -2.64 18.68
C GLN A 15 8.89 -2.57 17.16
N GLN A 16 8.31 -3.59 16.52
CA GLN A 16 8.06 -3.58 15.07
C GLN A 16 7.16 -2.42 14.63
N LEU A 17 6.08 -2.15 15.39
CA LEU A 17 5.19 -1.03 15.10
C LEU A 17 5.86 0.31 15.37
N PHE A 18 6.71 0.41 16.39
CA PHE A 18 7.52 1.60 16.62
C PHE A 18 8.52 1.85 15.48
N ASP A 19 9.25 0.82 15.04
CA ASP A 19 10.18 0.91 13.92
C ASP A 19 9.47 1.35 12.63
N LEU A 20 8.25 0.85 12.42
CA LEU A 20 7.39 1.27 11.34
C LEU A 20 6.97 2.75 11.47
N ALA A 21 6.50 3.15 12.66
CA ALA A 21 6.14 4.56 12.92
C ALA A 21 7.34 5.49 12.72
N TYR A 22 8.54 5.07 13.15
CA TYR A 22 9.78 5.82 12.97
C TYR A 22 10.22 5.88 11.51
N CYS A 23 9.98 4.81 10.74
CA CYS A 23 10.18 4.82 9.29
C CYS A 23 9.27 5.84 8.58
N LEU A 24 8.04 6.04 9.07
CA LEU A 24 7.10 7.03 8.53
C LEU A 24 7.38 8.45 8.99
N HIS A 25 7.84 8.59 10.23
CA HIS A 25 8.12 9.84 10.91
C HIS A 25 9.47 9.75 11.62
N PRO A 26 10.57 10.24 11.02
CA PRO A 26 11.93 10.08 11.55
C PRO A 26 12.22 10.96 12.79
N HIS A 27 11.18 11.30 13.55
CA HIS A 27 11.25 12.01 14.82
C HIS A 27 10.63 11.13 15.91
N THR A 28 11.44 10.73 16.89
CA THR A 28 11.09 9.73 17.91
C THR A 28 9.80 10.06 18.65
N ALA A 29 9.60 11.31 19.07
CA ALA A 29 8.38 11.70 19.77
C ALA A 29 7.14 11.61 18.86
N THR A 30 7.29 11.91 17.57
CA THR A 30 6.19 11.83 16.60
C THR A 30 5.82 10.37 16.33
N ALA A 31 6.83 9.51 16.17
CA ALA A 31 6.62 8.07 16.00
C ALA A 31 5.85 7.44 17.17
N TRP A 32 6.24 7.77 18.41
CA TRP A 32 5.51 7.33 19.60
C TRP A 32 4.07 7.85 19.64
N GLN A 33 3.86 9.12 19.33
CA GLN A 33 2.52 9.68 19.31
C GLN A 33 1.62 9.01 18.27
N VAL A 34 2.13 8.78 17.05
CA VAL A 34 1.41 8.05 16.00
C VAL A 34 1.07 6.63 16.45
N LEU A 35 2.01 5.94 17.11
CA LEU A 35 1.76 4.60 17.64
C LEU A 35 0.67 4.59 18.72
N ILE A 36 0.67 5.56 19.63
CA ILE A 36 -0.38 5.72 20.65
C ILE A 36 -1.75 6.01 19.99
N GLU A 37 -1.78 6.88 18.99
CA GLU A 37 -2.98 7.22 18.22
C GLU A 37 -3.51 6.04 17.38
N ALA A 38 -2.63 5.13 16.97
CA ALA A 38 -2.97 3.95 16.19
C ALA A 38 -3.94 3.01 16.91
N GLY A 39 -3.81 2.85 18.23
CA GLY A 39 -4.62 1.93 19.04
C GLY A 39 -6.13 2.21 18.93
N PRO A 40 -6.61 3.41 19.29
CA PRO A 40 -8.01 3.78 19.14
C PRO A 40 -8.51 3.70 17.69
N VAL A 41 -7.66 3.98 16.70
CA VAL A 41 -8.01 3.88 15.28
C VAL A 41 -8.24 2.41 14.89
N ALA A 42 -7.32 1.51 15.28
CA ALA A 42 -7.41 0.08 15.04
C ALA A 42 -8.68 -0.51 15.69
N ALA A 43 -8.97 -0.13 16.93
CA ALA A 43 -10.16 -0.56 17.66
C ALA A 43 -11.47 -0.12 16.96
N ARG A 44 -11.53 1.14 16.49
CA ARG A 44 -12.68 1.63 15.70
C ARG A 44 -12.84 0.83 14.42
N TRP A 45 -11.75 0.50 13.74
CA TRP A 45 -11.79 -0.28 12.51
C TRP A 45 -12.25 -1.72 12.75
N GLN A 46 -11.75 -2.36 13.81
CA GLN A 46 -12.19 -3.69 14.24
C GLN A 46 -13.69 -3.71 14.53
N LYS A 47 -14.19 -2.72 15.27
CA LYS A 47 -15.62 -2.58 15.57
C LYS A 47 -16.42 -2.37 14.28
N ALA A 48 -15.94 -1.55 13.35
CA ALA A 48 -16.62 -1.31 12.07
C ALA A 48 -16.70 -2.59 11.21
N GLN A 49 -15.68 -3.45 11.23
CA GLN A 49 -15.69 -4.75 10.57
C GLN A 49 -16.65 -5.73 11.24
N HIS A 50 -16.68 -5.76 12.58
CA HIS A 50 -17.58 -6.63 13.30
C HIS A 50 -19.06 -6.24 13.13
N ASN A 51 -19.34 -4.94 13.11
CA ASN A 51 -20.70 -4.41 12.90
C ASN A 51 -21.18 -4.55 11.44
N ASN A 52 -20.24 -4.72 10.49
CA ASN A 52 -20.55 -4.94 9.08
C ASN A 52 -19.87 -6.23 8.60
N PRO A 53 -20.23 -7.41 9.16
CA PRO A 53 -19.49 -8.66 8.96
C PRO A 53 -19.54 -9.19 7.51
N GLY A 54 -20.28 -8.50 6.63
CA GLY A 54 -20.33 -8.78 5.20
C GLY A 54 -21.16 -7.76 4.45
N GLY A 55 -21.09 -6.47 4.82
CA GLY A 55 -21.91 -5.44 4.15
C GLY A 55 -21.74 -5.56 2.64
N ASP A 56 -22.85 -5.66 1.91
CA ASP A 56 -23.08 -6.07 0.50
C ASP A 56 -22.17 -5.47 -0.60
N LYS A 57 -21.12 -4.75 -0.23
CA LYS A 57 -20.11 -4.20 -1.12
C LYS A 57 -19.06 -5.28 -1.37
N PRO A 58 -19.06 -5.95 -2.54
CA PRO A 58 -18.09 -7.01 -2.84
C PRO A 58 -16.63 -6.52 -2.83
N TYR A 59 -16.41 -5.21 -2.74
CA TYR A 59 -15.11 -4.56 -2.83
C TYR A 59 -14.43 -4.28 -1.49
N GLN A 60 -15.15 -4.38 -0.37
CA GLN A 60 -14.59 -4.06 0.95
C GLN A 60 -14.12 -5.32 1.65
N ARG A 61 -12.81 -5.39 1.92
CA ARG A 61 -12.16 -6.57 2.46
C ARG A 61 -12.03 -6.45 3.97
N THR A 62 -12.33 -7.52 4.70
CA THR A 62 -11.98 -7.63 6.12
C THR A 62 -10.46 -7.64 6.26
N THR A 63 -9.90 -6.63 6.93
CA THR A 63 -8.49 -6.59 7.29
C THR A 63 -8.23 -7.67 8.35
N PRO A 64 -7.25 -8.58 8.15
CA PRO A 64 -6.92 -9.57 9.16
C PRO A 64 -6.57 -8.92 10.50
N ASN A 65 -6.94 -9.55 11.62
CA ASN A 65 -6.71 -8.99 12.96
C ASN A 65 -5.24 -8.61 13.19
N LYS A 66 -4.30 -9.44 12.74
CA LYS A 66 -2.85 -9.18 12.83
C LYS A 66 -2.37 -7.92 12.10
N CYS A 67 -3.16 -7.40 11.16
CA CYS A 67 -2.85 -6.21 10.38
C CYS A 67 -3.61 -4.96 10.87
N LEU A 68 -4.51 -5.08 11.86
CA LEU A 68 -5.35 -3.97 12.32
C LEU A 68 -4.54 -2.83 12.94
N PHE A 69 -3.53 -3.15 13.76
CA PHE A 69 -2.67 -2.14 14.37
C PHE A 69 -1.85 -1.39 13.33
N GLN A 70 -1.29 -2.10 12.35
CA GLN A 70 -0.55 -1.46 11.26
C GLN A 70 -1.45 -0.58 10.40
N LEU A 71 -2.69 -1.01 10.12
CA LEU A 71 -3.67 -0.17 9.45
C LEU A 71 -4.00 1.08 10.28
N GLY A 72 -4.23 0.91 11.58
CA GLY A 72 -4.45 2.02 12.52
C GLY A 72 -3.30 3.01 12.52
N LEU A 73 -2.07 2.51 12.46
CA LEU A 73 -0.84 3.29 12.40
C LEU A 73 -0.75 4.10 11.11
N TYR A 74 -1.08 3.52 9.95
CA TYR A 74 -1.12 4.25 8.69
C TYR A 74 -2.17 5.33 8.64
N LEU A 75 -3.35 5.08 9.18
CA LEU A 75 -4.43 6.04 9.26
C LEU A 75 -4.11 7.18 10.25
N ALA A 76 -3.53 6.86 11.41
CA ALA A 76 -3.05 7.86 12.37
C ALA A 76 -1.95 8.74 11.74
N SER A 77 -0.94 8.10 11.14
CA SER A 77 0.14 8.76 10.39
C SER A 77 -0.42 9.65 9.26
N GLU A 78 -1.39 9.18 8.49
CA GLU A 78 -2.03 9.99 7.43
C GLU A 78 -2.73 11.23 7.99
N SER A 79 -3.46 11.10 9.10
CA SER A 79 -4.11 12.25 9.74
C SER A 79 -3.10 13.33 10.13
N ARG A 80 -1.95 12.91 10.67
CA ARG A 80 -0.86 13.82 11.04
C ARG A 80 -0.21 14.49 9.85
N GLU A 81 0.06 13.72 8.80
CA GLU A 81 0.67 14.26 7.57
C GLU A 81 -0.24 15.30 6.92
N LYS A 82 -1.56 15.06 6.90
CA LYS A 82 -2.56 16.02 6.41
C LYS A 82 -2.62 17.29 7.26
N ASP A 83 -2.50 17.17 8.58
CA ASP A 83 -2.39 18.35 9.46
C ASP A 83 -1.12 19.15 9.15
N GLN A 84 0.03 18.49 8.97
CA GLN A 84 1.29 19.13 8.60
C GLN A 84 1.27 19.77 7.20
N GLU A 85 0.48 19.22 6.27
CA GLU A 85 0.31 19.73 4.91
C GLU A 85 -0.74 20.85 4.84
N SER A 86 -1.49 21.11 5.92
CA SER A 86 -2.49 22.17 5.99
C SER A 86 -1.88 23.57 6.11
N LEU A 87 -2.66 24.60 5.81
CA LEU A 87 -2.23 26.00 5.95
C LEU A 87 -1.94 26.38 7.42
N GLU A 88 -2.62 25.73 8.37
CA GLU A 88 -2.53 26.01 9.80
C GLU A 88 -2.35 24.72 10.62
N PRO A 89 -1.17 24.08 10.58
CA PRO A 89 -0.94 22.82 11.28
C PRO A 89 -1.15 22.96 12.78
N THR A 90 -1.99 22.11 13.37
CA THR A 90 -2.31 22.16 14.81
C THR A 90 -1.39 21.28 15.64
N GLN A 91 -0.75 20.30 15.03
CA GLN A 91 0.06 19.29 15.73
C GLN A 91 1.54 19.68 15.79
N SER A 92 2.18 19.31 16.90
CA SER A 92 3.62 19.45 17.12
C SER A 92 4.32 18.09 17.09
N PRO A 93 5.57 18.01 16.59
CA PRO A 93 6.36 19.10 16.01
C PRO A 93 5.92 19.44 14.59
N ARG A 94 6.02 20.74 14.25
CA ARG A 94 5.83 21.23 12.89
C ARG A 94 7.16 21.07 12.13
N TYR A 95 7.14 20.36 11.02
CA TYR A 95 8.28 20.25 10.12
C TYR A 95 7.81 20.13 8.68
N ALA A 96 8.58 20.68 7.75
CA ALA A 96 8.33 20.50 6.32
C ALA A 96 8.86 19.11 5.91
N PRO A 97 8.06 18.29 5.19
CA PRO A 97 8.51 16.98 4.75
C PRO A 97 9.66 17.13 3.75
N THR A 98 10.73 16.38 3.98
CA THR A 98 11.82 16.22 3.01
C THR A 98 11.34 15.46 1.77
N ARG A 99 12.17 15.44 0.73
CA ARG A 99 11.89 14.62 -0.46
C ARG A 99 11.78 13.12 -0.12
N GLN A 100 12.60 12.63 0.80
CA GLN A 100 12.54 11.24 1.26
C GLN A 100 11.24 10.97 2.03
N ASP A 101 10.82 11.90 2.91
CA ASP A 101 9.54 11.78 3.62
C ASP A 101 8.38 11.70 2.63
N ARG A 102 8.34 12.56 1.60
CA ARG A 102 7.31 12.51 0.55
C ARG A 102 7.29 11.16 -0.18
N ALA A 103 8.45 10.58 -0.47
CA ALA A 103 8.54 9.26 -1.10
C ALA A 103 8.05 8.14 -0.17
N VAL A 104 8.36 8.20 1.13
CA VAL A 104 7.81 7.26 2.13
C VAL A 104 6.29 7.41 2.23
N ARG A 105 5.76 8.64 2.29
CA ARG A 105 4.32 8.93 2.30
C ARG A 105 3.62 8.37 1.06
N TYR A 106 4.26 8.47 -0.10
CA TYR A 106 3.77 7.91 -1.35
C TYR A 106 3.69 6.37 -1.29
N LEU A 107 4.76 5.70 -0.87
CA LEU A 107 4.78 4.24 -0.69
C LEU A 107 3.76 3.78 0.36
N LYS A 108 3.60 4.55 1.44
CA LYS A 108 2.57 4.31 2.45
C LYS A 108 1.17 4.42 1.85
N LEU A 109 0.87 5.45 1.04
CA LEU A 109 -0.44 5.60 0.39
C LEU A 109 -0.76 4.37 -0.46
N LEU A 110 0.18 3.93 -1.32
CA LEU A 110 -0.02 2.74 -2.16
C LEU A 110 -0.29 1.49 -1.31
N THR A 111 0.46 1.33 -0.22
CA THR A 111 0.29 0.23 0.73
C THR A 111 -1.07 0.29 1.42
N LEU A 112 -1.46 1.47 1.90
CA LEU A 112 -2.71 1.70 2.61
C LEU A 112 -3.91 1.39 1.71
N GLU A 113 -3.88 1.84 0.46
CA GLU A 113 -4.92 1.54 -0.53
C GLU A 113 -5.01 0.03 -0.80
N MET A 114 -3.87 -0.68 -0.84
CA MET A 114 -3.85 -2.14 -0.92
C MET A 114 -4.45 -2.83 0.32
N MET A 115 -4.19 -2.31 1.52
CA MET A 115 -4.71 -2.88 2.77
C MET A 115 -6.22 -2.69 2.93
N ILE A 116 -6.73 -1.54 2.52
CA ILE A 116 -8.15 -1.19 2.65
C ILE A 116 -8.98 -1.82 1.51
N ARG A 117 -8.38 -1.99 0.33
CA ARG A 117 -9.07 -2.46 -0.87
C ARG A 117 -8.60 -3.86 -1.28
N ARG A 118 -8.82 -4.20 -2.56
CA ARG A 118 -8.48 -5.50 -3.16
C ARG A 118 -7.00 -5.54 -3.58
N SER A 119 -6.46 -6.75 -3.72
CA SER A 119 -5.09 -7.02 -4.18
C SER A 119 -4.70 -6.32 -5.48
N ILE A 120 -5.67 -6.10 -6.39
CA ILE A 120 -5.47 -5.39 -7.66
C ILE A 120 -4.88 -3.99 -7.48
N TYR A 121 -5.19 -3.30 -6.38
CA TYR A 121 -4.62 -1.98 -6.08
C TYR A 121 -3.14 -2.07 -5.72
N GLY A 122 -2.69 -3.16 -5.09
CA GLY A 122 -1.28 -3.44 -4.86
C GLY A 122 -0.53 -3.72 -6.17
N ALA A 123 -1.10 -4.55 -7.04
CA ALA A 123 -0.50 -4.86 -8.34
C ALA A 123 -0.34 -3.60 -9.21
N ILE A 124 -1.36 -2.73 -9.25
CA ILE A 124 -1.28 -1.46 -9.98
C ILE A 124 -0.37 -0.46 -9.27
N GLY A 125 -0.52 -0.30 -7.96
CA GLY A 125 0.28 0.60 -7.15
C GLY A 125 1.77 0.35 -7.32
N MET A 126 2.17 -0.90 -7.10
CA MET A 126 3.57 -1.30 -7.15
C MET A 126 4.02 -1.48 -8.60
N GLY A 127 3.29 -2.25 -9.41
CA GLY A 127 3.68 -2.56 -10.79
C GLY A 127 3.63 -1.34 -11.70
N CYS A 128 2.45 -0.72 -11.86
CA CYS A 128 2.29 0.39 -12.80
C CYS A 128 3.00 1.66 -12.34
N PHE A 129 2.86 2.04 -11.06
CA PHE A 129 3.33 3.36 -10.63
C PHE A 129 4.78 3.39 -10.12
N LEU A 130 5.27 2.33 -9.46
CA LEU A 130 6.69 2.28 -9.03
C LEU A 130 7.61 1.66 -10.09
N TYR A 131 7.18 0.57 -10.73
CA TYR A 131 8.01 -0.20 -11.67
C TYR A 131 7.66 0.04 -13.14
N THR A 132 6.74 0.95 -13.44
CA THR A 132 6.35 1.36 -14.80
C THR A 132 5.83 0.23 -15.69
N TYR A 133 5.32 -0.86 -15.10
CA TYR A 133 4.67 -1.93 -15.86
C TYR A 133 3.41 -1.43 -16.57
N HIS A 134 3.16 -1.96 -17.77
CA HIS A 134 1.91 -1.73 -18.46
C HIS A 134 0.80 -2.54 -17.79
N PRO A 135 -0.46 -2.06 -17.73
CA PRO A 135 -1.57 -2.87 -17.21
C PRO A 135 -1.72 -4.23 -17.90
N GLY A 136 -1.37 -4.31 -19.19
CA GLY A 136 -1.34 -5.57 -19.95
C GLY A 136 -0.31 -6.58 -19.42
N ASP A 137 0.83 -6.11 -18.89
CA ASP A 137 1.83 -6.99 -18.27
C ASP A 137 1.27 -7.59 -16.97
N ILE A 138 0.52 -6.79 -16.20
CA ILE A 138 -0.15 -7.25 -14.97
C ILE A 138 -1.28 -8.22 -15.31
N GLU A 139 -2.06 -7.93 -16.34
CA GLU A 139 -3.09 -8.84 -16.83
C GLU A 139 -2.48 -10.18 -17.24
N TYR A 140 -1.41 -10.17 -18.02
CA TYR A 140 -0.71 -11.37 -18.45
C TYR A 140 -0.20 -12.20 -17.26
N MET A 141 0.43 -11.57 -16.27
CA MET A 141 0.91 -12.25 -15.06
C MET A 141 -0.21 -12.81 -14.17
N PHE A 142 -1.43 -12.27 -14.27
CA PHE A 142 -2.55 -12.55 -13.36
C PHE A 142 -3.88 -12.75 -14.09
N GLU A 143 -3.85 -13.41 -15.24
CA GLU A 143 -4.99 -13.52 -16.18
C GLU A 143 -6.25 -14.09 -15.50
N GLN A 144 -6.06 -14.96 -14.51
CA GLN A 144 -7.14 -15.60 -13.75
C GLN A 144 -7.73 -14.73 -12.63
N LEU A 145 -6.99 -13.71 -12.20
CA LEU A 145 -7.35 -12.88 -11.04
C LEU A 145 -7.86 -11.49 -11.47
N TYR A 146 -7.38 -10.97 -12.59
CA TYR A 146 -7.66 -9.60 -13.03
C TYR A 146 -8.20 -9.57 -14.46
N ASN A 147 -9.25 -8.77 -14.66
CA ASN A 147 -9.71 -8.42 -16.00
C ASN A 147 -9.24 -7.00 -16.37
N PRO A 148 -9.06 -6.71 -17.67
CA PRO A 148 -8.51 -5.43 -18.12
C PRO A 148 -9.38 -4.22 -17.74
N GLY A 149 -10.70 -4.39 -17.75
CA GLY A 149 -11.65 -3.34 -17.33
C GLY A 149 -11.46 -2.91 -15.87
N ASN A 150 -11.26 -3.86 -14.96
CA ASN A 150 -11.00 -3.59 -13.55
C ASN A 150 -9.62 -2.97 -13.36
N LEU A 151 -8.59 -3.41 -14.09
CA LEU A 151 -7.25 -2.84 -14.01
C LEU A 151 -7.26 -1.35 -14.37
N ARG A 152 -7.92 -0.98 -15.47
CA ARG A 152 -8.05 0.42 -15.88
C ARG A 152 -8.79 1.25 -14.83
N ARG A 153 -9.92 0.76 -14.31
CA ARG A 153 -10.71 1.47 -13.29
C ARG A 153 -9.92 1.65 -12.00
N CYS A 154 -9.28 0.61 -11.51
CA CYS A 154 -8.47 0.67 -10.29
C CYS A 154 -7.25 1.58 -10.45
N LYS A 155 -6.62 1.61 -11.63
CA LYS A 155 -5.53 2.54 -11.94
C LYS A 155 -6.00 3.98 -11.93
N GLN A 156 -7.14 4.27 -12.53
CA GLN A 156 -7.73 5.60 -12.53
C GLN A 156 -8.07 6.06 -11.10
N MET A 157 -8.72 5.22 -10.31
CA MET A 157 -9.03 5.55 -8.91
C MET A 157 -7.77 5.79 -8.06
N LEU A 158 -6.73 4.97 -8.24
CA LEU A 158 -5.48 5.14 -7.50
C LEU A 158 -4.73 6.40 -7.95
N LEU A 159 -4.80 6.75 -9.24
CA LEU A 159 -4.28 8.00 -9.77
C LEU A 159 -4.98 9.21 -9.15
N GLU A 160 -6.30 9.20 -9.05
CA GLU A 160 -7.09 10.26 -8.39
C GLU A 160 -6.66 10.44 -6.94
N ARG A 161 -6.44 9.35 -6.19
CA ARG A 161 -5.92 9.41 -4.81
C ARG A 161 -4.51 9.97 -4.71
N ILE A 162 -3.65 9.64 -5.67
CA ILE A 162 -2.30 10.20 -5.73
C ILE A 162 -2.37 11.69 -6.05
N GLU A 163 -3.22 12.11 -6.99
CA GLU A 163 -3.42 13.52 -7.35
C GLU A 163 -3.97 14.34 -6.19
N GLU A 164 -4.98 13.83 -5.47
CA GLU A 164 -5.56 14.49 -4.30
C GLU A 164 -4.49 14.83 -3.25
N ARG A 165 -3.49 13.97 -3.11
CA ARG A 165 -2.48 14.06 -2.04
C ARG A 165 -1.15 14.67 -2.47
N PHE A 166 -0.71 14.41 -3.69
CA PHE A 166 0.61 14.77 -4.22
C PHE A 166 0.47 15.63 -5.47
N GLN A 167 -0.31 16.71 -5.38
CA GLN A 167 -0.65 17.59 -6.51
C GLN A 167 0.61 18.08 -7.27
N ASP A 168 1.68 18.36 -6.54
CA ASP A 168 2.97 18.81 -7.08
C ASP A 168 3.76 17.70 -7.81
N ALA A 169 3.44 16.42 -7.55
CA ALA A 169 4.08 15.27 -8.17
C ALA A 169 3.33 14.76 -9.42
N VAL A 170 2.10 15.24 -9.68
CA VAL A 170 1.29 14.82 -10.82
C VAL A 170 1.23 15.90 -11.87
N GLU A 171 1.92 15.69 -13.00
CA GLU A 171 1.75 16.53 -14.18
C GLU A 171 0.76 15.87 -15.14
N ARG A 172 -0.43 16.43 -15.29
CA ARG A 172 -1.41 15.94 -16.27
C ARG A 172 -0.93 16.21 -17.70
N LEU A 173 -0.11 15.31 -18.22
CA LEU A 173 0.25 15.31 -19.63
C LEU A 173 -0.95 14.84 -20.45
N CYS A 174 -1.66 15.77 -21.11
CA CYS A 174 -2.67 15.41 -22.08
C CYS A 174 -2.00 14.81 -23.32
N GLY A 175 -1.88 13.48 -23.37
CA GLY A 175 -1.53 12.79 -24.62
C GLY A 175 -2.60 13.00 -25.70
N ALA A 176 -2.36 12.59 -26.94
CA ALA A 176 -3.31 12.69 -28.06
C ALA A 176 -4.68 12.01 -27.80
N ARG A 177 -4.81 11.23 -26.72
CA ARG A 177 -6.05 10.58 -26.25
C ARG A 177 -6.46 11.02 -24.82
N GLY A 178 -5.93 12.12 -24.30
CA GLY A 178 -6.20 12.59 -22.93
C GLY A 178 -5.63 11.70 -21.82
N THR A 179 -4.59 10.90 -22.09
CA THR A 179 -4.04 9.96 -21.09
C THR A 179 -3.22 10.69 -20.03
N ILE A 180 -3.78 10.82 -18.82
CA ILE A 180 -3.08 11.36 -17.65
C ILE A 180 -1.88 10.47 -17.29
N ARG A 181 -0.70 11.08 -17.11
CA ARG A 181 0.51 10.41 -16.61
C ARG A 181 0.95 11.08 -15.32
N LEU A 182 1.55 10.32 -14.41
CA LEU A 182 2.26 10.93 -13.28
C LEU A 182 3.59 11.48 -13.80
N ARG A 183 4.10 12.57 -13.21
CA ARG A 183 5.47 13.02 -13.43
C ARG A 183 6.45 12.14 -12.64
N SER A 184 6.27 10.83 -12.70
CA SER A 184 7.20 9.88 -12.09
C SER A 184 8.21 9.47 -13.15
N ARG A 185 9.49 9.77 -12.90
CA ARG A 185 10.57 9.05 -13.56
C ARG A 185 10.63 7.65 -12.98
N ALA A 186 11.02 6.67 -13.81
CA ALA A 186 11.32 5.34 -13.31
C ALA A 186 12.40 5.42 -12.19
N LEU A 187 12.28 4.53 -11.21
CA LEU A 187 13.29 4.41 -10.15
C LEU A 187 14.64 4.03 -10.76
N SER A 188 15.66 4.84 -10.46
CA SER A 188 17.04 4.53 -10.86
C SER A 188 17.53 3.28 -10.14
N ARG A 189 18.55 2.61 -10.68
CA ARG A 189 19.15 1.42 -10.06
C ARG A 189 19.60 1.67 -8.62
N ASN A 190 20.07 2.88 -8.32
CA ASN A 190 20.55 3.26 -6.98
C ASN A 190 19.41 3.53 -5.99
N GLU A 191 18.22 3.91 -6.47
CA GLU A 191 17.06 4.18 -5.60
C GLU A 191 16.30 2.91 -5.22
N ARG A 192 16.36 1.86 -6.06
CA ARG A 192 15.63 0.61 -5.87
C ARG A 192 15.91 -0.06 -4.52
N PRO A 193 17.16 -0.24 -4.06
CA PRO A 193 17.43 -0.86 -2.76
C PRO A 193 16.79 -0.10 -1.60
N TRP A 194 16.80 1.24 -1.65
CA TRP A 194 16.17 2.07 -0.63
C TRP A 194 14.64 1.93 -0.66
N VAL A 195 14.01 2.05 -1.83
CA VAL A 195 12.55 1.86 -1.98
C VAL A 195 12.14 0.46 -1.52
N ASP A 196 12.91 -0.57 -1.88
CA ASP A 196 12.67 -1.93 -1.44
C ASP A 196 12.80 -2.07 0.08
N SER A 197 13.81 -1.46 0.70
CA SER A 197 13.96 -1.48 2.16
C SER A 197 12.77 -0.83 2.88
N VAL A 198 12.28 0.31 2.39
CA VAL A 198 11.10 1.00 2.92
C VAL A 198 9.86 0.13 2.70
N ARG A 199 9.68 -0.40 1.50
CA ARG A 199 8.56 -1.30 1.17
C ARG A 199 8.52 -2.52 2.09
N MET A 200 9.66 -3.15 2.36
CA MET A 200 9.72 -4.32 3.24
C MET A 200 9.28 -3.99 4.67
N ARG A 201 9.55 -2.77 5.15
CA ARG A 201 9.04 -2.29 6.43
C ARG A 201 7.55 -1.98 6.37
N LEU A 202 7.08 -1.38 5.28
CA LEU A 202 5.68 -1.02 5.09
C LEU A 202 4.77 -2.23 4.82
N CYS A 203 5.31 -3.33 4.31
CA CYS A 203 4.54 -4.51 3.94
C CYS A 203 5.29 -5.79 4.32
N PRO A 204 5.55 -6.06 5.61
CA PRO A 204 6.36 -7.21 6.01
C PRO A 204 5.70 -8.55 5.63
N TRP A 205 4.38 -8.57 5.46
CA TRP A 205 3.62 -9.73 4.96
C TRP A 205 3.61 -9.88 3.43
N TYR A 206 4.08 -8.85 2.70
CA TYR A 206 4.18 -8.93 1.25
C TYR A 206 5.60 -9.42 0.94
N PRO A 207 5.78 -10.67 0.47
CA PRO A 207 7.11 -11.20 0.25
C PRO A 207 7.90 -10.32 -0.72
N ALA A 208 9.18 -10.22 -0.45
CA ALA A 208 10.12 -9.40 -1.20
C ALA A 208 10.17 -9.82 -2.68
N GLN A 209 10.25 -8.80 -3.55
CA GLN A 209 10.72 -8.81 -4.94
C GLN A 209 9.79 -9.18 -6.11
N PRO A 210 9.39 -8.19 -6.94
CA PRO A 210 8.95 -8.43 -8.33
C PRO A 210 10.01 -9.13 -9.20
N ALA A 211 11.30 -9.03 -8.84
CA ALA A 211 12.42 -9.54 -9.64
C ALA A 211 12.61 -11.07 -9.56
N HIS A 212 12.21 -11.71 -8.46
CA HIS A 212 12.08 -13.18 -8.40
C HIS A 212 10.71 -13.66 -8.90
N ILE A 213 9.70 -12.78 -8.86
CA ILE A 213 8.30 -13.05 -9.18
C ILE A 213 8.01 -13.13 -10.69
N ALA A 214 8.82 -12.49 -11.54
CA ALA A 214 8.70 -12.63 -12.99
C ALA A 214 9.03 -14.06 -13.50
N GLY A 215 9.50 -14.98 -12.64
CA GLY A 215 9.86 -16.34 -13.00
C GLY A 215 9.28 -17.46 -12.12
N THR A 216 8.38 -17.19 -11.17
CA THR A 216 7.84 -18.25 -10.29
C THR A 216 6.34 -18.11 -10.03
N GLU A 217 5.63 -19.24 -10.10
CA GLU A 217 4.18 -19.46 -9.87
C GLU A 217 3.65 -19.00 -8.49
N ASP A 218 4.49 -18.38 -7.65
CA ASP A 218 4.28 -18.23 -6.21
C ASP A 218 3.49 -16.96 -5.83
N MET A 219 3.28 -16.01 -6.75
CA MET A 219 2.35 -14.88 -6.47
C MET A 219 0.95 -15.39 -6.20
N ALA A 220 0.46 -16.36 -7.00
CA ALA A 220 -0.87 -16.92 -6.79
C ALA A 220 -0.99 -17.62 -5.43
N ALA A 221 0.07 -18.28 -4.95
CA ALA A 221 0.12 -18.95 -3.65
C ALA A 221 0.25 -17.96 -2.48
N VAL A 222 1.07 -16.92 -2.59
CA VAL A 222 1.14 -15.82 -1.61
C VAL A 222 -0.19 -15.07 -1.54
N PHE A 223 -0.79 -14.75 -2.69
CA PHE A 223 -2.12 -14.14 -2.72
C PHE A 223 -3.16 -15.11 -2.15
N LYS A 224 -3.11 -16.40 -2.46
CA LYS A 224 -4.03 -17.43 -1.93
C LYS A 224 -3.89 -17.63 -0.41
N ASN A 225 -2.66 -17.61 0.12
CA ASN A 225 -2.35 -17.82 1.54
C ASN A 225 -2.73 -16.61 2.40
N TYR A 226 -2.50 -15.39 1.92
CA TYR A 226 -2.84 -14.18 2.68
C TYR A 226 -4.26 -13.68 2.44
N PHE A 227 -4.87 -14.08 1.31
CA PHE A 227 -6.12 -13.47 0.86
C PHE A 227 -7.31 -14.41 0.61
N GLY A 228 -7.22 -15.71 0.91
CA GLY A 228 -8.40 -16.59 1.00
C GLY A 228 -9.07 -16.93 -0.34
N HIS A 229 -9.33 -18.22 -0.55
CA HIS A 229 -9.70 -18.86 -1.82
C HIS A 229 -10.96 -18.36 -2.56
N LYS A 230 -10.86 -18.31 -3.90
CA LYS A 230 -11.67 -19.11 -4.87
C LYS A 230 -10.93 -19.21 -6.23
N ALA A 231 -9.79 -19.90 -6.27
CA ALA A 231 -9.23 -20.39 -7.54
C ALA A 231 -9.21 -21.92 -7.48
N LYS A 232 -10.23 -22.54 -8.09
CA LYS A 232 -10.26 -23.98 -8.35
C LYS A 232 -9.86 -24.18 -9.82
N GLY A 233 -8.79 -24.94 -10.00
CA GLY A 233 -8.25 -25.32 -11.31
C GLY A 233 -7.32 -24.24 -11.86
N LEU A 234 -6.09 -24.64 -12.22
CA LEU A 234 -5.31 -24.16 -13.37
C LEU A 234 -3.82 -24.40 -13.11
N ALA A 235 -3.36 -25.59 -13.49
CA ALA A 235 -2.06 -25.76 -14.11
C ALA A 235 -2.36 -26.40 -15.47
N LYS A 236 -2.36 -25.58 -16.53
CA LYS A 236 -2.11 -26.07 -17.88
C LYS A 236 -0.80 -25.44 -18.27
N GLU A 237 0.28 -26.19 -18.10
CA GLU A 237 1.56 -25.87 -18.70
C GLU A 237 1.35 -25.77 -20.22
N ARG A 238 1.68 -24.61 -20.80
CA ARG A 238 1.93 -24.51 -22.24
C ARG A 238 3.43 -24.47 -22.44
N PRO A 239 3.94 -25.13 -23.49
CA PRO A 239 5.36 -25.17 -23.76
C PRO A 239 5.86 -23.76 -24.07
N ILE A 240 6.99 -23.43 -23.48
CA ILE A 240 7.82 -22.26 -23.82
C ILE A 240 8.14 -22.41 -25.31
N LEU A 241 7.71 -21.43 -26.11
CA LEU A 241 8.11 -21.35 -27.51
C LEU A 241 9.58 -20.92 -27.53
N ASP A 242 10.45 -21.83 -27.95
CA ASP A 242 11.84 -21.50 -28.28
C ASP A 242 11.85 -20.46 -29.40
N GLU A 243 12.52 -19.35 -29.14
CA GLU A 243 12.79 -18.29 -30.12
C GLU A 243 13.69 -18.85 -31.25
N GLN A 244 13.22 -18.73 -32.49
CA GLN A 244 14.04 -18.76 -33.70
C GLN A 244 14.05 -17.38 -34.34
#